data_AF-A0A9E3DF19-F1
#
_entry.id   AF-A0A9E3DF19-F1
#
_cell.length_a   1.000
_cell.length_b   1.000
_cell.length_c   1.000
_cell.angle_alpha   90.00
_cell.angle_beta   90.00
_cell.angle_gamma   90.00
#
_symmetry.space_group_name_H-M   'P 1'
#
loop_
_entity.id
_entity.type
_entity.pdbx_description
1 polymer ?
#
loop_
_entity_poly.entity_id
_entity_poly.type
_entity_poly.pdbx_seq_one_letter_code
_entity_poly.pdbx_strand_id
1 'polypeptide(L)'
;MPDYNWPPMDQRKVMGKRLSRLDGPVKTTGAAKYNSDIKPEGMLFAALLTSPHAHAKVTKVDVSAAKSSPGVTSVRIIAEPGTEVQWAGQEIAVVAANTEEAANDAVRKIKVDYDV
;
A
#
# COMPACT_ATOMS: atom_id res chain seq x y z
N MET A 1 -35.44 -17.20 -23.82
CA MET A 1 -34.81 -16.09 -23.06
C MET A 1 -35.94 -15.30 -22.39
N PRO A 2 -35.81 -14.88 -21.13
CA PRO A 2 -36.80 -13.99 -20.54
C PRO A 2 -36.80 -12.67 -21.31
N ASP A 3 -37.99 -12.18 -21.63
CA ASP A 3 -38.18 -10.93 -22.36
C ASP A 3 -37.99 -9.76 -21.38
N TYR A 4 -36.78 -9.21 -21.32
CA TYR A 4 -36.42 -8.16 -20.36
C TYR A 4 -36.55 -6.79 -21.00
N ASN A 5 -37.72 -6.15 -20.84
CA ASN A 5 -37.94 -4.77 -21.25
C ASN A 5 -37.98 -3.86 -20.03
N TRP A 6 -37.08 -2.86 -20.00
CA TRP A 6 -37.13 -1.79 -19.02
C TRP A 6 -38.39 -0.94 -19.22
N PRO A 7 -39.03 -0.44 -18.14
CA PRO A 7 -40.16 0.46 -18.28
C PRO A 7 -39.76 1.73 -19.07
N PRO A 8 -40.73 2.38 -19.73
CA PRO A 8 -40.54 3.67 -20.41
C PRO A 8 -39.83 4.71 -19.52
N MET A 9 -39.02 5.57 -20.13
CA MET A 9 -38.07 6.44 -19.41
C MET A 9 -38.73 7.42 -18.43
N ASP A 10 -39.95 7.86 -18.74
CA ASP A 10 -40.83 8.67 -17.90
C ASP A 10 -41.31 7.93 -16.64
N GLN A 11 -41.46 6.60 -16.72
CA GLN A 11 -41.91 5.73 -15.63
C GLN A 11 -40.76 5.16 -14.78
N ARG A 12 -39.50 5.45 -15.15
CA ARG A 12 -38.33 5.04 -14.38
C ARG A 12 -38.17 5.91 -13.13
N LYS A 13 -38.12 5.27 -11.96
CA LYS A 13 -37.92 5.94 -10.67
C LYS A 13 -36.49 6.47 -10.47
N VAL A 14 -35.49 5.68 -10.87
CA VAL A 14 -34.06 5.93 -10.57
C VAL A 14 -33.24 6.10 -11.85
N MET A 15 -33.47 5.20 -12.81
CA MET A 15 -32.70 5.14 -14.06
C MET A 15 -32.93 6.39 -14.91
N GLY A 16 -31.84 7.09 -15.28
CA GLY A 16 -31.89 8.30 -16.10
C GLY A 16 -32.26 9.58 -15.34
N LYS A 17 -32.38 9.53 -14.01
CA LYS A 17 -32.66 10.71 -13.17
C LYS A 17 -31.36 11.26 -12.56
N ARG A 18 -31.27 12.58 -12.42
CA ARG A 18 -30.20 13.23 -11.66
C ARG A 18 -30.48 13.00 -10.17
N LEU A 19 -29.67 12.17 -9.53
CA LEU A 19 -29.78 11.85 -8.11
C LEU A 19 -28.53 12.31 -7.37
N SER A 20 -28.72 12.90 -6.19
CA SER A 20 -27.61 13.16 -5.28
C SER A 20 -27.12 11.84 -4.69
N ARG A 21 -25.80 11.66 -4.66
CA ARG A 21 -25.20 10.49 -4.05
C ARG A 21 -25.32 10.56 -2.53
N LEU A 22 -25.68 9.45 -1.90
CA LEU A 22 -25.77 9.34 -0.44
C LEU A 22 -24.42 9.64 0.24
N ASP A 23 -23.32 9.16 -0.34
CA ASP A 23 -21.96 9.37 0.16
C ASP A 23 -21.34 10.71 -0.25
N GLY A 24 -22.05 11.50 -1.07
CA GLY A 24 -21.56 12.77 -1.61
C GLY A 24 -21.18 13.77 -0.51
N PRO A 25 -22.11 14.14 0.39
CA PRO A 25 -21.85 15.15 1.41
C PRO A 25 -20.59 14.85 2.24
N VAL A 26 -20.49 13.66 2.83
CA VAL A 26 -19.37 13.29 3.70
C VAL A 26 -18.01 13.26 2.99
N LYS A 27 -17.99 12.89 1.70
CA LYS A 27 -16.76 12.89 0.90
C LYS A 27 -16.32 14.29 0.50
N THR A 28 -17.28 15.18 0.20
CA THR A 28 -16.98 16.56 -0.22
C THR A 28 -16.63 17.49 0.94
N THR A 29 -17.03 17.16 2.17
CA THR A 29 -16.74 17.95 3.36
C THR A 29 -15.49 17.49 4.13
N GLY A 30 -14.88 16.37 3.73
CA GLY A 30 -13.79 15.73 4.49
C GLY A 30 -14.26 15.01 5.76
N ALA A 31 -15.58 14.85 5.96
CA ALA A 31 -16.13 14.13 7.11
C ALA A 31 -16.05 12.60 6.97
N ALA A 32 -15.86 12.09 5.75
CA ALA A 32 -15.63 10.68 5.51
C ALA A 32 -14.27 10.26 6.09
N LYS A 33 -14.27 9.24 6.96
CA LYS A 33 -13.04 8.62 7.47
C LYS A 33 -12.61 7.49 6.54
N TYR A 34 -11.34 7.50 6.17
CA TYR A 34 -10.66 6.48 5.39
C TYR A 34 -9.63 5.74 6.25
N ASN A 35 -9.06 4.66 5.71
CA ASN A 35 -8.11 3.82 6.43
C ASN A 35 -6.90 4.60 6.96
N SER A 36 -6.44 5.64 6.25
CA SER A 36 -5.34 6.52 6.66
C SER A 36 -5.67 7.40 7.87
N ASP A 37 -6.96 7.65 8.12
CA ASP A 37 -7.42 8.50 9.23
C ASP A 37 -7.57 7.70 10.53
N ILE A 38 -7.55 6.37 10.44
CA ILE A 38 -7.72 5.47 11.58
C ILE A 38 -6.34 5.11 12.13
N LYS A 39 -6.06 5.55 13.36
CA LYS A 39 -4.81 5.27 14.09
C LYS A 39 -5.11 4.61 15.44
N PRO A 40 -5.25 3.28 15.49
CA PRO A 40 -5.46 2.56 16.75
C PRO A 40 -4.28 2.73 17.70
N GLU A 41 -4.54 2.60 19.00
CA GLU A 41 -3.47 2.60 20.00
C GLU A 41 -2.52 1.41 19.76
N GLY A 42 -1.21 1.67 19.80
CA GLY A 42 -0.19 0.65 19.55
C GLY A 42 0.01 0.26 18.07
N MET A 43 -0.59 0.98 17.13
CA MET A 43 -0.38 0.74 15.69
C MET A 43 1.09 0.90 15.30
N LEU A 44 1.61 -0.07 14.55
CA LEU A 44 2.89 0.05 13.85
C LEU A 44 2.66 0.43 12.39
N PHE A 45 3.55 1.27 11.88
CA PHE A 45 3.61 1.69 10.49
C PHE A 45 4.62 0.82 9.75
N ALA A 46 4.21 0.28 8.61
CA ALA A 46 5.06 -0.53 7.76
C ALA A 46 5.52 0.26 6.53
N ALA A 47 6.81 0.18 6.21
CA ALA A 47 7.38 0.72 4.99
C ALA A 47 8.10 -0.40 4.23
N LEU A 48 7.91 -0.44 2.92
CA LEU A 48 8.50 -1.44 2.03
C LEU A 48 9.73 -0.88 1.32
N LEU A 49 10.79 -1.67 1.27
CA LEU A 49 11.84 -1.54 0.27
C LEU A 49 11.44 -2.38 -0.94
N THR A 50 11.36 -1.75 -2.10
CA THR A 50 11.01 -2.40 -3.36
C THR A 50 12.15 -2.34 -4.37
N SER A 51 12.20 -3.31 -5.28
CA SER A 51 13.24 -3.36 -6.32
C SER A 51 13.11 -2.19 -7.28
N PRO A 52 14.20 -1.47 -7.61
CA PRO A 52 14.21 -0.49 -8.68
C PRO A 52 14.35 -1.12 -10.07
N HIS A 53 14.68 -2.41 -10.17
CA HIS A 53 14.97 -3.11 -11.42
C HIS A 53 13.77 -3.92 -11.92
N ALA A 54 13.55 -3.90 -13.24
CA ALA A 54 12.52 -4.70 -13.90
C ALA A 54 12.82 -6.21 -13.85
N HIS A 55 14.09 -6.59 -13.91
CA HIS A 55 14.57 -7.94 -13.69
C HIS A 55 15.96 -7.87 -13.09
N ALA A 56 16.24 -8.64 -12.03
CA ALA A 56 17.56 -8.70 -11.38
C ALA A 56 17.59 -9.87 -10.39
N LYS A 57 18.76 -10.40 -10.08
CA LYS A 57 18.92 -11.36 -8.98
C LYS A 57 19.40 -10.65 -7.73
N VAL A 58 18.72 -10.85 -6.61
CA VAL A 58 19.16 -10.33 -5.31
C VAL A 58 20.37 -11.14 -4.86
N THR A 59 21.53 -10.49 -4.67
CA THR A 59 22.76 -11.17 -4.24
C THR A 59 23.02 -11.00 -2.75
N LYS A 60 22.60 -9.87 -2.17
CA LYS A 60 22.76 -9.57 -0.74
C LYS A 60 21.73 -8.56 -0.25
N VAL A 61 21.29 -8.73 1.00
CA VAL A 61 20.42 -7.77 1.70
C VAL A 61 20.99 -7.50 3.09
N ASP A 62 21.35 -6.25 3.39
CA ASP A 62 21.82 -5.80 4.69
C ASP A 62 20.78 -4.88 5.36
N VAL A 63 20.18 -5.39 6.44
CA VAL A 63 19.15 -4.71 7.23
C VAL A 63 19.66 -4.20 8.58
N SER A 64 20.97 -4.29 8.85
CA SER A 64 21.54 -3.98 10.17
C SER A 64 21.25 -2.54 10.63
N ALA A 65 21.51 -1.56 9.75
CA ALA A 65 21.26 -0.14 10.03
C ALA A 65 19.78 0.19 10.21
N ALA A 66 18.89 -0.51 9.49
CA ALA A 66 17.44 -0.37 9.65
C ALA A 66 16.99 -0.92 11.01
N LYS A 67 17.47 -2.11 11.40
CA LYS A 67 17.16 -2.73 12.70
C LYS A 67 17.57 -1.88 13.90
N SER A 68 18.68 -1.14 13.78
CA SER A 68 19.17 -0.25 14.83
C SER A 68 18.56 1.16 14.80
N SER A 69 17.62 1.44 13.89
CA SER A 69 17.03 2.78 13.81
C SER A 69 16.02 3.04 14.93
N PRO A 70 16.00 4.26 15.51
CA PRO A 70 15.03 4.61 16.54
C PRO A 70 13.58 4.40 16.05
N GLY A 71 12.73 3.86 16.92
CA GLY A 71 11.31 3.61 16.63
C GLY A 71 11.03 2.30 15.87
N VAL A 72 12.04 1.64 15.30
CA VAL A 72 11.86 0.36 14.61
C VAL A 72 11.58 -0.76 15.61
N THR A 73 10.52 -1.53 15.35
CA THR A 73 10.13 -2.70 16.13
C THR A 73 10.58 -3.99 15.46
N SER A 74 10.48 -4.08 14.13
CA SER A 74 10.92 -5.26 13.39
C SER A 74 11.32 -4.93 11.96
N VAL A 75 12.21 -5.76 11.40
CA VAL A 75 12.60 -5.71 9.99
C VAL A 75 12.59 -7.14 9.47
N ARG A 76 11.95 -7.36 8.33
CA ARG A 76 11.85 -8.66 7.68
C ARG A 76 12.31 -8.58 6.23
N ILE A 77 13.16 -9.52 5.84
CA ILE A 77 13.53 -9.75 4.44
C ILE A 77 12.41 -10.59 3.80
N ILE A 78 11.99 -10.18 2.62
CA ILE A 78 10.94 -10.84 1.83
C ILE A 78 11.59 -11.60 0.67
N ALA A 79 12.50 -10.94 -0.04
CA ALA A 79 13.32 -11.54 -1.09
C ALA A 79 14.71 -11.88 -0.52
N GLU A 80 14.90 -13.14 -0.14
CA GLU A 80 16.19 -13.64 0.33
C GLU A 80 17.22 -13.65 -0.82
N PRO A 81 18.54 -13.59 -0.51
CA PRO A 81 19.59 -13.75 -1.51
C PRO A 81 19.39 -15.00 -2.37
N GLY A 82 19.48 -14.83 -3.69
CA GLY A 82 19.17 -15.84 -4.69
C GLY A 82 17.80 -15.67 -5.36
N THR A 83 16.91 -14.84 -4.80
CA THR A 83 15.61 -14.53 -5.40
C THR A 83 15.79 -13.74 -6.70
N GLU A 84 15.07 -14.16 -7.74
CA GLU A 84 14.93 -13.41 -8.99
C GLU A 84 13.76 -12.43 -8.90
N VAL A 85 14.08 -11.16 -9.09
CA VAL A 85 13.12 -10.08 -9.28
C VAL A 85 12.59 -10.14 -10.70
N GLN A 86 11.27 -10.04 -10.84
CA GLN A 86 10.53 -10.17 -12.10
C GLN A 86 9.87 -8.85 -12.53
N TRP A 87 9.81 -7.84 -11.65
CA TRP A 87 9.33 -6.50 -11.98
C TRP A 87 9.88 -5.41 -11.05
N ALA A 88 9.91 -4.17 -11.56
CA ALA A 88 10.21 -3.00 -10.75
C ALA A 88 9.05 -2.74 -9.78
N GLY A 89 9.37 -2.59 -8.49
CA GLY A 89 8.40 -2.49 -7.41
C GLY A 89 8.19 -3.78 -6.62
N GLN A 90 8.79 -4.91 -7.02
CA GLN A 90 8.71 -6.15 -6.23
C GLN A 90 9.31 -5.98 -4.84
N GLU A 91 8.66 -6.53 -3.82
CA GLU A 91 9.00 -6.33 -2.42
C GLU A 91 10.27 -7.08 -2.02
N ILE A 92 11.22 -6.36 -1.42
CA ILE A 92 12.52 -6.91 -1.01
C ILE A 92 12.59 -7.07 0.50
N ALA A 93 12.19 -6.03 1.23
CA ALA A 93 12.18 -6.03 2.68
C ALA A 93 11.07 -5.11 3.20
N VAL A 94 10.64 -5.35 4.43
CA VAL A 94 9.68 -4.51 5.14
C VAL A 94 10.22 -4.12 6.50
N VAL A 95 9.98 -2.88 6.90
CA VAL A 95 10.27 -2.35 8.24
C VAL A 95 8.96 -1.99 8.91
N ALA A 96 8.79 -2.39 10.18
CA ALA A 96 7.69 -1.93 11.03
C ALA A 96 8.25 -1.03 12.14
N ALA A 97 7.66 0.15 12.32
CA ALA A 97 8.05 1.14 13.33
C ALA A 97 6.85 1.79 14.01
N ASN A 98 7.07 2.47 15.13
CA ASN A 98 6.02 3.13 15.90
C ASN A 98 5.52 4.45 15.27
N THR A 99 6.24 5.02 14.30
CA THR A 99 5.79 6.15 13.49
C THR A 99 6.04 5.89 12.01
N GLU A 100 5.29 6.57 11.15
CA GLU A 100 5.43 6.47 9.69
C GLU A 100 6.81 6.98 9.23
N GLU A 101 7.28 8.07 9.83
CA GLU A 101 8.57 8.68 9.52
C GLU A 101 9.72 7.74 9.89
N ALA A 102 9.65 7.11 11.07
CA ALA A 102 10.66 6.14 11.51
C ALA A 102 10.73 4.93 10.57
N ALA A 103 9.58 4.41 10.11
CA ALA A 103 9.54 3.31 9.16
C ALA A 103 10.21 3.70 7.83
N ASN A 104 9.85 4.86 7.28
CA ASN A 104 10.38 5.36 6.02
C ASN A 104 11.89 5.64 6.08
N ASP A 105 12.36 6.29 7.15
CA ASP A 105 13.79 6.58 7.32
C ASP A 105 14.63 5.33 7.55
N ALA A 106 14.08 4.33 8.24
CA ALA A 106 14.75 3.05 8.43
C ALA A 106 14.86 2.24 7.12
N VAL A 107 13.82 2.22 6.29
CA VAL A 107 13.85 1.55 4.97
C VAL A 107 14.98 2.09 4.08
N ARG A 108 15.20 3.40 4.06
CA ARG A 108 16.26 4.05 3.28
C ARG A 108 17.68 3.63 3.67
N LYS A 109 17.85 3.03 4.85
CA LYS A 109 19.16 2.55 5.35
C LYS A 109 19.44 1.10 4.98
N ILE A 110 18.45 0.37 4.46
CA ILE A 110 18.65 -1.01 3.97
C ILE A 110 19.49 -0.94 2.70
N LYS A 111 20.50 -1.80 2.62
CA LYS A 111 21.35 -1.93 1.43
C LYS A 111 21.05 -3.25 0.74
N VAL A 112 20.89 -3.21 -0.57
CA VAL A 112 20.63 -4.39 -1.39
C VAL A 112 21.57 -4.38 -2.57
N ASP A 113 22.25 -5.49 -2.78
CA ASP A 113 23.08 -5.72 -3.95
C ASP A 113 22.32 -6.57 -4.95
N TYR A 114 22.36 -6.18 -6.22
CA TYR A 114 21.69 -6.84 -7.34
C TYR A 114 22.69 -7.24 -8.40
N ASP A 115 22.40 -8.34 -9.08
CA ASP A 115 22.99 -8.73 -10.36
C ASP A 115 21.91 -8.51 -11.44
N VAL A 116 22.09 -7.51 -12.30
CA VAL A 116 21.06 -6.99 -13.22
C VAL A 116 21.27 -7.53 -14.63
#